data_AF-A0A3B0J1D7-F1
#
_entry.id   AF-A0A3B0J1D7-F1
#
_cell.length_a   1.000
_cell.length_b   1.000
_cell.length_c   1.000
_cell.angle_alpha   90.00
_cell.angle_beta   90.00
_cell.angle_gamma   90.00
#
_symmetry.space_group_name_H-M   'P 1'
#
loop_
_entity.id
_entity.type
_entity.pdbx_description
1 polymer ?
#
loop_
_entity_poly.entity_id
_entity_poly.type
_entity_poly.pdbx_seq_one_letter_code
_entity_poly.pdbx_strand_id
1 'polypeptide(L)'
;MSAKVGVSVLLIVVACSTSEVAARIEFTNLVCTSLDKAFSDFEYCYLRSVNRTYKYFSIKSVFYQSPITKVKVNLSLHKRFNGYRPFLYNVTVDACRFLRNPRSNPILNFFYGFITPYIGKVSCPFKNSLSYDKIAAEWINKQVTAVLPFPEGDYMIEVNWMAYDINRAITKFYATLS
;
A
#
# COMPACT_ATOMS: atom_id res chain seq x y z
N MET A 1 10.93 53.06 -22.59
CA MET A 1 9.64 52.43 -22.19
C MET A 1 9.61 50.90 -22.41
N SER A 2 10.76 50.21 -22.49
CA SER A 2 10.82 48.80 -22.94
C SER A 2 11.18 47.78 -21.84
N ALA A 3 11.70 48.22 -20.69
CA ALA A 3 12.18 47.32 -19.64
C ALA A 3 11.08 46.81 -18.69
N LYS A 4 9.98 47.56 -18.49
CA LYS A 4 8.87 47.14 -17.62
C LYS A 4 8.05 46.00 -18.21
N VAL A 5 7.93 45.94 -19.54
CA VAL A 5 7.15 44.90 -20.24
C VAL A 5 7.82 43.54 -20.16
N GLY A 6 9.16 43.46 -20.28
CA GLY A 6 9.90 42.20 -20.22
C GLY A 6 9.86 41.52 -18.85
N VAL A 7 9.90 42.30 -17.76
CA VAL A 7 9.84 41.78 -16.38
C VAL A 7 8.44 41.27 -16.03
N SER A 8 7.39 41.97 -16.47
CA SER A 8 6.01 41.54 -16.25
C SER A 8 5.65 40.28 -17.02
N VAL A 9 6.16 40.10 -18.24
CA VAL A 9 5.96 38.87 -19.02
C VAL A 9 6.68 37.68 -18.37
N LEU A 10 7.90 37.88 -17.85
CA LEU A 10 8.66 36.83 -17.16
C LEU A 10 7.95 36.34 -15.89
N LEU A 11 7.36 37.25 -15.11
CA LEU A 11 6.58 36.93 -13.91
C LEU A 11 5.28 36.15 -14.22
N ILE A 12 4.60 36.48 -15.32
CA ILE A 12 3.38 35.77 -15.73
C ILE A 12 3.70 34.37 -16.26
N VAL A 13 4.81 34.18 -16.97
CA VAL A 13 5.25 32.86 -17.45
C VAL A 13 5.65 31.94 -16.29
N VAL A 14 6.34 32.46 -15.27
CA VAL A 14 6.70 31.69 -14.06
C VAL A 14 5.47 31.31 -13.22
N ALA A 15 4.46 32.18 -13.17
CA ALA A 15 3.19 31.89 -12.49
C ALA A 15 2.30 30.86 -13.22
N CYS A 16 2.57 30.60 -14.51
CA CYS A 16 1.80 29.64 -15.32
C CYS A 16 2.38 28.21 -15.30
N SER A 17 3.58 28.01 -14.73
CA SER A 17 4.29 26.72 -14.74
C SER A 17 4.17 25.88 -13.46
N THR A 18 3.31 26.23 -12.51
CA THR A 18 3.01 25.35 -11.35
C THR A 18 1.64 24.71 -11.48
N SER A 19 1.39 24.01 -12.59
CA SER A 19 0.51 22.84 -12.50
C SER A 19 1.34 21.76 -11.82
N GLU A 20 1.42 21.78 -10.49
CA GLU A 20 1.78 20.56 -9.76
C GLU A 20 0.76 19.51 -10.21
N VAL A 21 1.19 18.60 -11.07
CA VAL A 21 0.47 17.35 -11.31
C VAL A 21 0.61 16.58 -10.01
N ALA A 22 -0.20 16.95 -9.03
CA ALA A 22 -0.34 16.20 -7.80
C ALA A 22 -0.94 14.87 -8.23
N ALA A 23 -0.08 13.87 -8.45
CA ALA A 23 -0.57 12.57 -8.83
C ALA A 23 -1.61 12.15 -7.78
N ARG A 24 -2.76 11.66 -8.22
CA ARG A 24 -3.88 11.29 -7.36
C ARG A 24 -3.95 9.77 -7.37
N ILE A 25 -3.36 9.15 -6.36
CA ILE A 25 -3.60 7.72 -6.17
C ILE A 25 -5.09 7.48 -5.90
N GLU A 26 -5.70 6.57 -6.65
CA GLU A 26 -7.08 6.16 -6.48
C GLU A 26 -7.15 4.65 -6.23
N PHE A 27 -7.77 4.23 -5.14
CA PHE A 27 -8.04 2.82 -4.91
C PHE A 27 -9.16 2.32 -5.82
N THR A 28 -8.87 1.24 -6.54
CA THR A 28 -9.79 0.67 -7.53
C THR A 28 -10.39 -0.64 -7.08
N ASN A 29 -9.66 -1.46 -6.32
CA ASN A 29 -10.16 -2.72 -5.81
C ASN A 29 -9.35 -3.22 -4.60
N LEU A 30 -9.97 -4.09 -3.81
CA LEU A 30 -9.32 -4.87 -2.76
C LEU A 30 -9.88 -6.29 -2.80
N VAL A 31 -8.99 -7.27 -2.86
CA VAL A 31 -9.35 -8.70 -2.83
C VAL A 31 -8.61 -9.36 -1.68
N CYS A 32 -9.33 -10.00 -0.76
CA CYS A 32 -8.75 -10.87 0.25
C CYS A 32 -9.25 -12.29 0.05
N THR A 33 -8.33 -13.25 0.13
CA THR A 33 -8.62 -14.67 -0.06
C THR A 33 -7.97 -15.45 1.06
N SER A 34 -8.77 -16.12 1.90
CA SER A 34 -8.25 -17.16 2.78
C SER A 34 -8.07 -18.44 1.98
N LEU A 35 -6.85 -18.99 2.03
CA LEU A 35 -6.50 -20.27 1.42
C LEU A 35 -6.67 -21.43 2.40
N ASP A 36 -6.72 -21.13 3.69
CA ASP A 36 -6.92 -22.10 4.76
C ASP A 36 -7.82 -21.50 5.85
N LYS A 37 -9.13 -21.65 5.64
CA LYS A 37 -10.17 -21.12 6.54
C LYS A 37 -10.17 -21.77 7.93
N ALA A 38 -9.59 -22.96 8.08
CA ALA A 38 -9.44 -23.60 9.39
C ALA A 38 -8.27 -22.99 10.20
N PHE A 39 -7.36 -22.28 9.53
CA PHE A 39 -6.26 -21.57 10.16
C PHE A 39 -6.58 -20.09 10.40
N SER A 40 -7.09 -19.40 9.38
CA SER A 40 -7.43 -17.98 9.44
C SER A 40 -8.48 -17.60 8.40
N ASP A 41 -9.33 -16.63 8.70
CA ASP A 41 -10.22 -16.02 7.69
C ASP A 41 -10.25 -14.49 7.86
N PHE A 42 -10.95 -13.80 6.96
CA PHE A 42 -11.17 -12.36 7.04
C PHE A 42 -12.56 -12.08 7.62
N GLU A 43 -12.60 -11.48 8.81
CA GLU A 43 -13.87 -11.00 9.39
C GLU A 43 -14.43 -9.85 8.55
N TYR A 44 -13.56 -8.98 8.06
CA TYR A 44 -13.89 -8.04 7.00
C TYR A 44 -12.69 -7.77 6.10
N CYS A 45 -12.98 -7.50 4.83
CA CYS A 45 -12.04 -7.02 3.84
C CYS A 45 -12.83 -6.27 2.78
N TYR A 46 -12.75 -4.94 2.81
CA TYR A 46 -13.53 -4.12 1.88
C TYR A 46 -12.84 -2.81 1.53
N LEU A 47 -13.15 -2.33 0.34
CA LEU A 47 -12.92 -0.97 -0.12
C LEU A 47 -14.25 -0.22 -0.02
N ARG A 48 -14.27 0.93 0.65
CA ARG A 48 -15.46 1.77 0.80
C ARG A 48 -15.23 3.12 0.13
N SER A 49 -16.17 3.51 -0.72
CA SER A 49 -16.27 4.86 -1.30
C SER A 49 -17.20 5.69 -0.42
N VAL A 50 -16.67 6.75 0.20
CA VAL A 50 -17.49 7.68 0.97
C VAL A 50 -18.02 8.80 0.07
N ASN A 51 -17.16 9.30 -0.83
CA ASN A 51 -17.53 10.23 -1.89
C ASN A 51 -16.63 10.00 -3.11
N ARG A 52 -16.68 10.88 -4.12
CA ARG A 52 -15.90 10.75 -5.37
C ARG A 52 -14.38 10.76 -5.15
N THR A 53 -13.89 11.43 -4.11
CA THR A 53 -12.45 11.65 -3.88
C THR A 53 -11.93 10.90 -2.65
N TYR A 54 -12.82 10.48 -1.74
CA TYR A 54 -12.48 9.80 -0.50
C TYR A 54 -12.93 8.33 -0.56
N LYS A 55 -11.93 7.47 -0.79
CA LYS A 55 -12.02 6.01 -0.66
C LYS A 55 -11.04 5.54 0.41
N TYR A 56 -11.43 4.50 1.13
CA TYR A 56 -10.55 3.84 2.09
C TYR A 56 -10.76 2.33 2.08
N PHE A 57 -9.78 1.57 2.53
CA PHE A 57 -9.96 0.15 2.79
C PHE A 57 -9.79 -0.19 4.27
N SER A 58 -10.44 -1.28 4.66
CA SER A 58 -10.40 -1.86 6.00
C SER A 58 -10.26 -3.37 5.87
N ILE A 59 -9.34 -3.96 6.64
CA ILE A 59 -9.11 -5.40 6.68
C ILE A 59 -8.97 -5.84 8.13
N LYS A 60 -9.64 -6.94 8.48
CA LYS A 60 -9.43 -7.69 9.72
C LYS A 60 -9.35 -9.16 9.42
N SER A 61 -8.20 -9.74 9.73
CA SER A 61 -7.98 -11.18 9.69
C SER A 61 -8.07 -11.73 11.10
N VAL A 62 -8.80 -12.84 11.25
CA VAL A 62 -8.93 -13.60 12.50
C VAL A 62 -8.14 -14.89 12.39
N PHE A 63 -7.48 -15.28 13.48
CA PHE A 63 -6.62 -16.46 13.57
C PHE A 63 -7.27 -17.48 14.50
N TYR A 64 -7.62 -18.66 13.95
CA TYR A 64 -8.21 -19.75 14.72
C TYR A 64 -7.15 -20.62 15.39
N GLN A 65 -5.92 -20.63 14.85
CA GLN A 65 -4.77 -21.31 15.42
C GLN A 65 -3.73 -20.28 15.86
N SER A 66 -3.84 -19.81 17.10
CA SER A 66 -2.94 -18.81 17.68
C SER A 66 -2.36 -19.30 19.02
N PRO A 67 -1.17 -18.83 19.44
CA PRO A 67 -0.34 -17.77 18.83
C PRO A 67 0.46 -18.23 17.61
N ILE A 68 0.59 -17.36 16.59
CA ILE A 68 1.39 -17.63 15.39
C ILE A 68 2.81 -17.08 15.60
N THR A 69 3.80 -17.97 15.62
CA THR A 69 5.19 -17.64 15.95
C THR A 69 6.11 -17.52 14.74
N LYS A 70 5.75 -18.14 13.61
CA LYS A 70 6.53 -18.12 12.36
C LYS A 70 5.66 -17.59 11.22
N VAL A 71 5.96 -16.37 10.77
CA VAL A 71 5.25 -15.72 9.68
C VAL A 71 6.24 -15.20 8.65
N LYS A 72 6.04 -15.59 7.40
CA LYS A 72 6.70 -14.98 6.24
C LYS A 72 5.66 -14.21 5.44
N VAL A 73 6.06 -13.06 4.94
CA VAL A 73 5.26 -12.23 4.03
C VAL A 73 6.02 -12.14 2.73
N ASN A 74 5.38 -12.54 1.63
CA ASN A 74 5.87 -12.24 0.30
C ASN A 74 5.07 -11.08 -0.27
N LEU A 75 5.75 -10.00 -0.62
CA LEU A 75 5.17 -8.83 -1.27
C LEU A 75 5.67 -8.78 -2.71
N SER A 76 4.73 -8.73 -3.65
CA SER A 76 5.03 -8.52 -5.06
C SER A 76 4.25 -7.32 -5.60
N LEU A 77 4.96 -6.43 -6.29
CA LEU A 77 4.37 -5.29 -6.99
C LEU A 77 4.19 -5.66 -8.45
N HIS A 78 3.05 -5.28 -9.01
CA HIS A 78 2.69 -5.49 -10.40
C HIS A 78 2.20 -4.18 -11.01
N LYS A 79 2.53 -3.97 -12.28
CA LYS A 79 2.03 -2.86 -13.10
C LYS A 79 1.19 -3.40 -14.25
N ARG A 80 0.09 -2.73 -14.57
CA ARG A 80 -0.77 -3.10 -15.68
C ARG A 80 -0.17 -2.61 -17.00
N PHE A 81 0.00 -3.55 -17.91
CA PHE A 81 0.24 -3.32 -19.33
C PHE A 81 -0.86 -4.08 -20.09
N ASN A 82 -0.49 -5.08 -20.90
CA ASN A 82 -1.41 -6.11 -21.42
C ASN A 82 -1.74 -7.15 -20.32
N GLY A 83 -2.31 -6.68 -19.20
CA GLY A 83 -2.48 -7.43 -17.95
C GLY A 83 -1.50 -7.00 -16.87
N TYR A 84 -1.74 -7.43 -15.62
CA TYR A 84 -0.83 -7.19 -14.50
C TYR A 84 0.41 -8.06 -14.64
N ARG A 85 1.58 -7.42 -14.68
CA ARG A 85 2.88 -8.08 -14.76
C ARG A 85 3.77 -7.67 -13.59
N PRO A 86 4.65 -8.56 -13.10
CA PRO A 86 5.60 -8.21 -12.05
C PRO A 86 6.38 -6.93 -12.39
N PHE A 87 6.55 -6.05 -11.41
CA PHE A 87 7.17 -4.75 -11.56
C PHE A 87 8.00 -4.40 -10.32
N LEU A 88 9.32 -4.21 -10.53
CA LEU A 88 10.34 -3.79 -9.54
C LEU A 88 10.56 -4.71 -8.33
N TYR A 89 9.53 -5.11 -7.61
CA TYR A 89 9.67 -5.73 -6.28
C TYR A 89 8.95 -7.07 -6.19
N ASN A 90 9.70 -8.08 -5.76
CA ASN A 90 9.21 -9.37 -5.32
C ASN A 90 10.12 -9.82 -4.17
N VAL A 91 9.65 -9.64 -2.93
CA VAL A 91 10.46 -9.85 -1.73
C VAL A 91 9.72 -10.71 -0.73
N THR A 92 10.42 -11.69 -0.15
CA THR A 92 9.91 -12.51 0.95
C THR A 92 10.69 -12.20 2.22
N VAL A 93 9.96 -11.89 3.30
CA VAL A 93 10.56 -11.44 4.57
C VAL A 93 9.93 -12.18 5.74
N ASP A 94 10.74 -12.56 6.72
CA ASP A 94 10.24 -13.00 8.03
C ASP A 94 9.62 -11.81 8.76
N ALA A 95 8.30 -11.82 8.92
CA ALA A 95 7.55 -10.70 9.49
C ALA A 95 7.91 -10.49 10.97
N CYS A 96 8.14 -11.55 11.73
CA CYS A 96 8.51 -11.47 13.14
C CYS A 96 9.90 -10.86 13.35
N ARG A 97 10.85 -11.12 12.44
CA ARG A 97 12.16 -10.47 12.41
C ARG A 97 12.06 -9.02 11.93
N PHE A 98 11.28 -8.77 10.89
CA PHE A 98 11.06 -7.42 10.35
C PHE A 98 10.44 -6.48 11.38
N LEU A 99 9.42 -6.90 12.13
CA LEU A 99 8.78 -6.07 13.16
C LEU A 99 9.72 -5.64 14.29
N ARG A 100 10.81 -6.40 14.54
CA ARG A 100 11.86 -6.03 15.51
C ARG A 100 12.82 -4.98 14.97
N ASN A 101 13.06 -4.99 13.66
CA ASN A 101 13.92 -4.02 13.00
C ASN A 101 13.43 -3.76 11.56
N PRO A 102 12.44 -2.86 11.36
CA PRO A 102 11.88 -2.61 10.03
C PRO A 102 12.93 -2.12 9.02
N ARG A 103 13.98 -1.43 9.49
CA ARG A 103 15.09 -0.95 8.64
C ARG A 103 15.89 -2.08 7.99
N SER A 104 15.76 -3.32 8.45
CA SER A 104 16.43 -4.49 7.87
C SER A 104 15.96 -4.83 6.45
N ASN A 105 14.79 -4.36 6.03
CA ASN A 105 14.31 -4.51 4.66
C ASN A 105 13.66 -3.20 4.19
N PRO A 106 14.41 -2.33 3.47
CA PRO A 106 13.90 -1.03 3.03
C PRO A 106 12.65 -1.10 2.14
N ILE A 107 12.57 -2.13 1.28
CA ILE A 107 11.44 -2.32 0.37
C ILE A 107 10.17 -2.60 1.17
N LEU A 108 10.19 -3.61 2.05
CA LEU A 108 9.04 -3.91 2.89
C LEU A 108 8.74 -2.75 3.86
N ASN A 109 9.75 -2.04 4.35
CA ASN A 109 9.56 -0.87 5.22
C ASN A 109 8.80 0.27 4.52
N PHE A 110 9.08 0.51 3.24
CA PHE A 110 8.34 1.48 2.44
C PHE A 110 6.84 1.14 2.37
N PHE A 111 6.51 -0.10 1.96
CA PHE A 111 5.12 -0.54 1.89
C PHE A 111 4.44 -0.67 3.26
N TYR A 112 5.18 -1.06 4.29
CA TYR A 112 4.69 -1.10 5.66
C TYR A 112 4.30 0.32 6.15
N GLY A 113 5.02 1.35 5.69
CA GLY A 113 4.68 2.76 5.93
C GLY A 113 3.30 3.19 5.41
N PHE A 114 2.70 2.43 4.49
CA PHE A 114 1.34 2.71 4.00
C PHE A 114 0.29 2.43 5.07
N ILE A 115 0.58 1.47 5.97
CA ILE A 115 -0.38 1.00 6.97
C ILE A 115 0.02 1.36 8.40
N THR A 116 1.30 1.67 8.67
CA THR A 116 1.80 1.93 10.04
C THR A 116 1.01 2.96 10.86
N PRO A 117 0.46 4.05 10.31
CA PRO A 117 -0.32 5.00 11.10
C PRO A 117 -1.73 4.50 11.45
N TYR A 118 -2.20 3.48 10.73
CA TYR A 118 -3.56 2.92 10.84
C TYR A 118 -3.61 1.60 11.63
N ILE A 119 -2.45 1.13 12.08
CA ILE A 119 -2.31 -0.10 12.85
C ILE A 119 -1.82 0.22 14.25
N GLY A 120 -2.34 -0.48 15.25
CA GLY A 120 -1.76 -0.47 16.58
C GLY A 120 -0.35 -1.10 16.58
N LYS A 121 0.33 -1.09 17.72
CA LYS A 121 1.62 -1.77 17.86
C LYS A 121 1.46 -3.27 17.56
N VAL A 122 1.93 -3.68 16.39
CA VAL A 122 1.98 -5.09 15.99
C VAL A 122 3.25 -5.73 16.53
N SER A 123 3.11 -6.85 17.23
CA SER A 123 4.23 -7.65 17.71
C SER A 123 4.02 -9.12 17.42
N CYS A 124 5.12 -9.85 17.31
CA CYS A 124 5.13 -11.29 17.21
C CYS A 124 5.34 -11.89 18.63
N PRO A 125 4.63 -12.98 19.00
CA PRO A 125 3.74 -13.76 18.17
C PRO A 125 2.35 -13.13 17.96
N PHE A 126 1.77 -13.35 16.79
CA PHE A 126 0.44 -12.83 16.44
C PHE A 126 -0.65 -13.62 17.18
N LYS A 127 -1.61 -12.90 17.78
CA LYS A 127 -2.68 -13.49 18.61
C LYS A 127 -4.04 -13.01 18.14
N ASN A 128 -5.04 -13.89 18.18
CA ASN A 128 -6.47 -13.63 17.94
C ASN A 128 -6.83 -13.04 16.57
N SER A 129 -6.36 -11.84 16.27
CA SER A 129 -6.67 -11.12 15.03
C SER A 129 -5.64 -10.03 14.72
N LEU A 130 -5.56 -9.63 13.46
CA LEU A 130 -4.84 -8.45 12.99
C LEU A 130 -5.80 -7.59 12.17
N SER A 131 -5.94 -6.32 12.52
CA SER A 131 -6.78 -5.38 11.79
C SER A 131 -6.09 -4.06 11.49
N TYR A 132 -6.54 -3.44 10.40
CA TYR A 132 -6.20 -2.08 10.05
C TYR A 132 -7.36 -1.42 9.32
N ASP A 133 -7.69 -0.22 9.78
CA ASP A 133 -8.96 0.40 9.47
C ASP A 133 -8.81 1.76 8.83
N LYS A 134 -9.64 1.98 7.80
CA LYS A 134 -9.80 3.28 7.14
C LYS A 134 -8.50 3.85 6.58
N ILE A 135 -7.67 3.00 5.99
CA ILE A 135 -6.47 3.46 5.27
C ILE A 135 -6.93 4.23 4.04
N ALA A 136 -6.58 5.52 4.00
CA ALA A 136 -7.02 6.44 2.96
C ALA A 136 -5.97 6.58 1.84
N ALA A 137 -6.45 6.79 0.62
CA ALA A 137 -5.60 6.99 -0.55
C ALA A 137 -4.66 8.18 -0.40
N GLU A 138 -5.14 9.28 0.19
CA GLU A 138 -4.35 10.51 0.42
C GLU A 138 -3.06 10.26 1.20
N TRP A 139 -3.08 9.37 2.21
CA TRP A 139 -1.87 9.03 2.96
C TRP A 139 -0.82 8.34 2.09
N ILE A 140 -1.26 7.37 1.29
CA ILE A 140 -0.38 6.63 0.38
C ILE A 140 0.13 7.55 -0.73
N ASN A 141 -0.68 8.53 -1.15
CA ASN A 141 -0.34 9.46 -2.22
C ASN A 141 1.01 10.14 -1.97
N LYS A 142 1.22 10.64 -0.75
CA LYS A 142 2.47 11.28 -0.36
C LYS A 142 3.67 10.34 -0.45
N GLN A 143 3.49 9.06 -0.13
CA GLN A 143 4.56 8.07 -0.17
C GLN A 143 5.00 7.76 -1.61
N VAL A 144 4.05 7.63 -2.53
CA VAL A 144 4.32 7.24 -3.93
C VAL A 144 4.63 8.40 -4.88
N THR A 145 4.45 9.65 -4.43
CA THR A 145 4.76 10.86 -5.21
C THR A 145 6.00 11.59 -4.71
N ALA A 146 6.22 11.64 -3.39
CA ALA A 146 7.30 12.45 -2.81
C ALA A 146 8.44 11.61 -2.21
N VAL A 147 8.16 10.44 -1.64
CA VAL A 147 9.19 9.61 -0.99
C VAL A 147 9.87 8.68 -1.98
N LEU A 148 9.08 7.92 -2.74
CA LEU A 148 9.57 7.09 -3.84
C LEU A 148 8.63 7.26 -5.05
N PRO A 149 8.98 8.13 -6.01
CA PRO A 149 8.12 8.43 -7.15
C PRO A 149 7.90 7.22 -8.06
N PHE A 150 6.66 6.77 -8.19
CA PHE A 150 6.25 5.77 -9.18
C PHE A 150 5.74 6.45 -10.45
N PRO A 151 5.97 5.88 -11.64
CA PRO A 151 5.38 6.40 -12.87
C PRO A 151 3.86 6.20 -12.86
N GLU A 152 3.12 7.01 -13.62
CA GLU A 152 1.68 6.84 -13.79
C GLU A 152 1.31 5.45 -14.32
N GLY A 153 0.11 4.99 -13.96
CA GLY A 153 -0.49 3.74 -14.41
C GLY A 153 -1.29 3.00 -13.34
N ASP A 154 -1.82 1.84 -13.71
CA ASP A 154 -2.52 0.95 -12.79
C ASP A 154 -1.55 -0.04 -12.15
N TYR A 155 -1.67 -0.20 -10.84
CA TYR A 155 -0.81 -1.06 -10.03
C TYR A 155 -1.63 -2.07 -9.24
N MET A 156 -0.98 -3.18 -8.93
CA MET A 156 -1.48 -4.20 -8.01
C MET A 156 -0.35 -4.62 -7.07
N ILE A 157 -0.60 -4.56 -5.76
CA ILE A 157 0.27 -5.14 -4.74
C ILE A 157 -0.37 -6.45 -4.31
N GLU A 158 0.32 -7.56 -4.54
CA GLU A 158 -0.07 -8.88 -4.04
C GLU A 158 0.80 -9.23 -2.84
N VAL A 159 0.15 -9.55 -1.72
CA VAL A 159 0.78 -9.98 -0.49
C VAL A 159 0.32 -11.39 -0.15
N ASN A 160 1.27 -12.31 -0.09
CA ASN A 160 1.08 -13.69 0.35
C ASN A 160 1.48 -13.82 1.82
N TRP A 161 0.55 -14.29 2.65
CA TRP A 161 0.69 -14.41 4.09
C TRP A 161 0.93 -15.87 4.46
N MET A 162 2.18 -16.20 4.78
CA MET A 162 2.60 -17.57 5.06
C MET A 162 2.81 -17.78 6.55
N ALA A 163 2.16 -18.79 7.12
CA ALA A 163 2.39 -19.23 8.50
C ALA A 163 2.91 -20.66 8.49
N TYR A 164 4.06 -20.87 9.14
CA TYR A 164 4.78 -22.15 9.12
C TYR A 164 5.04 -22.66 7.69
N ASP A 165 5.49 -21.76 6.81
CA ASP A 165 5.81 -22.02 5.39
C ASP A 165 4.63 -22.48 4.52
N ILE A 166 3.39 -22.41 5.03
CA ILE A 166 2.16 -22.65 4.28
C ILE A 166 1.49 -21.31 4.01
N ASN A 167 1.14 -21.04 2.74
CA ASN A 167 0.41 -19.83 2.37
C ASN A 167 -1.03 -19.93 2.88
N ARG A 168 -1.40 -19.09 3.85
CA ARG A 168 -2.71 -19.12 4.52
C ARG A 168 -3.68 -18.13 3.91
N ALA A 169 -3.19 -17.03 3.35
CA ALA A 169 -4.02 -16.00 2.76
C ALA A 169 -3.29 -15.18 1.69
N ILE A 170 -4.06 -14.60 0.77
CA ILE A 170 -3.58 -13.67 -0.24
C ILE A 170 -4.40 -12.38 -0.12
N THR A 171 -3.75 -11.23 -0.15
CA THR A 171 -4.40 -9.92 -0.28
C THR A 171 -3.86 -9.19 -1.50
N LYS A 172 -4.75 -8.69 -2.35
CA LYS A 172 -4.41 -7.92 -3.56
C LYS A 172 -5.02 -6.53 -3.47
N PHE A 173 -4.16 -5.52 -3.49
CA PHE A 173 -4.54 -4.11 -3.44
C PHE A 173 -4.35 -3.50 -4.82
N TYR A 174 -5.39 -2.86 -5.36
CA TYR A 174 -5.35 -2.26 -6.68
C TYR A 174 -5.52 -0.75 -6.58
N ALA A 175 -4.67 -0.03 -7.29
CA ALA A 175 -4.72 1.43 -7.34
C ALA A 175 -4.28 1.96 -8.70
N THR A 176 -4.81 3.12 -9.07
CA THR A 176 -4.36 3.91 -10.23
C THR A 176 -3.59 5.10 -9.73
N LEU A 177 -2.45 5.39 -10.36
CA LEU A 177 -1.67 6.61 -10.15
C LEU A 177 -1.76 7.44 -11.44
N SER A 178 -2.36 8.63 -11.35
CA SER A 178 -2.61 9.57 -12.47
C SER A 178 -2.22 10.98 -12.10
#